data_AF-A0A4V0HYH3-F1
#
_entry.id   AF-A0A4V0HYH3-F1
#
_cell.length_a   1.000
_cell.length_b   1.000
_cell.length_c   1.000
_cell.angle_alpha   90.00
_cell.angle_beta   90.00
_cell.angle_gamma   90.00
#
_symmetry.space_group_name_H-M   'P 1'
#
loop_
_entity.id
_entity.type
_entity.pdbx_description
1 polymer ?
#
loop_
_entity_poly.entity_id
_entity_poly.type
_entity_poly.pdbx_seq_one_letter_code
_entity_poly.pdbx_strand_id
1 'polypeptide(L)' 'MSLSPDELKELARYVLLTRPDEIGCDDWLGYAPSYAELVAAHQPVPEPLQKAAEHLDMCPECAEEFRGLLAALKEDGAGS' A
#
# COMPACT_ATOMS: atom_id res chain seq x y z
N MET A 1 20.99 -21.01 13.31
CA MET A 1 21.10 -19.90 12.35
C MET A 1 21.06 -18.60 13.14
N SER A 2 21.95 -17.66 12.83
CA SER A 2 21.93 -16.30 13.38
C SER A 2 21.64 -15.32 12.24
N LEU A 3 20.72 -14.38 12.46
CA LEU A 3 20.47 -13.29 11.53
C LEU A 3 21.66 -12.32 11.52
N SER A 4 21.97 -11.77 10.35
CA SER A 4 22.86 -10.62 10.22
C SER A 4 22.22 -9.37 10.86
N PRO A 5 23.01 -8.33 11.16
CA PRO A 5 22.48 -7.07 11.69
C PRO A 5 21.42 -6.41 10.79
N ASP A 6 21.57 -6.51 9.46
CA ASP A 6 20.63 -5.94 8.51
C ASP A 6 19.30 -6.72 8.48
N GLU A 7 19.37 -8.05 8.48
CA GLU A 7 18.18 -8.90 8.57
C GLU A 7 17.43 -8.68 9.89
N LEU A 8 18.16 -8.48 10.99
CA LEU A 8 17.56 -8.15 12.29
C LEU A 8 16.87 -6.78 12.28
N LYS A 9 17.48 -5.79 11.62
CA LYS A 9 16.91 -4.44 11.50
C LYS A 9 15.64 -4.45 10.66
N GLU A 10 15.63 -5.17 9.53
CA GLU A 10 14.42 -5.32 8.73
C GLU A 10 13.33 -6.08 9.49
N LEU A 11 13.67 -7.18 10.17
CA LEU A 11 12.71 -7.89 11.00
C LEU A 11 12.10 -6.98 12.09
N ALA A 12 12.93 -6.20 12.78
CA ALA A 12 12.46 -5.25 13.78
C ALA A 12 11.54 -4.18 13.16
N ARG A 13 11.86 -3.69 11.95
CA ARG A 13 11.01 -2.75 11.20
C ARG A 13 9.64 -3.36 10.94
N TYR A 14 9.59 -4.60 10.42
CA TYR A 14 8.33 -5.29 10.15
C TYR A 14 7.51 -5.51 11.43
N VAL A 15 8.13 -5.96 12.51
CA VAL A 15 7.44 -6.16 13.81
C VAL A 15 6.84 -4.86 14.34
N LEU A 16 7.54 -3.74 14.19
CA LEU A 16 7.05 -2.43 14.65
C LEU A 16 5.90 -1.88 13.78
N LEU A 17 5.85 -2.29 12.51
CA LEU A 17 4.79 -1.89 11.60
C LEU A 17 3.56 -2.80 11.71
N THR A 18 3.69 -3.99 12.32
CA THR A 18 2.57 -4.91 12.50
C THR A 18 1.45 -4.30 13.35
N ARG A 19 0.21 -4.43 12.89
CA ARG A 19 -1.00 -3.97 13.61
C ARG A 19 -1.98 -5.11 13.89
N PRO A 20 -2.79 -5.03 14.97
CA PRO A 20 -3.77 -6.07 15.29
C PRO A 20 -4.87 -6.26 14.25
N ASP A 21 -5.13 -5.23 13.44
CA ASP A 21 -6.29 -5.12 12.55
C ASP A 21 -5.91 -4.80 11.10
N GLU A 22 -4.80 -5.40 10.67
CA GLU A 22 -4.33 -5.41 9.28
C GLU A 22 -5.32 -6.09 8.35
N ILE A 23 -5.44 -5.52 7.16
CA ILE A 23 -6.20 -6.12 6.06
C ILE A 23 -5.29 -7.02 5.22
N GLY A 24 -5.86 -8.09 4.67
CA GLY A 24 -5.15 -8.95 3.72
C GLY A 24 -5.06 -8.33 2.32
N CYS A 25 -4.32 -8.98 1.42
CA CYS A 25 -4.22 -8.55 0.03
C CYS A 25 -5.59 -8.53 -0.67
N ASP A 26 -6.45 -9.51 -0.39
CA ASP A 26 -7.80 -9.59 -0.97
C ASP A 26 -8.69 -8.41 -0.56
N ASP A 27 -8.66 -8.05 0.72
CA ASP A 27 -9.37 -6.88 1.25
C ASP A 27 -8.81 -5.59 0.60
N TRP A 28 -7.48 -5.49 0.47
CA TRP A 28 -6.81 -4.35 -0.15
C TRP A 28 -7.26 -4.14 -1.60
N LEU A 29 -7.38 -5.21 -2.39
CA LEU A 29 -7.88 -5.13 -3.77
C LEU A 29 -9.29 -4.52 -3.86
N GLY A 30 -10.14 -4.74 -2.86
CA GLY A 30 -11.46 -4.11 -2.76
C GLY A 30 -11.40 -2.59 -2.55
N TYR A 31 -10.36 -2.08 -1.89
CA TYR A 31 -10.15 -0.66 -1.64
C TYR A 31 -9.32 0.04 -2.72
N ALA A 32 -8.54 -0.71 -3.49
CA ALA A 32 -7.54 -0.18 -4.43
C ALA A 32 -8.10 0.85 -5.43
N PRO A 33 -9.28 0.68 -6.06
CA PRO A 33 -9.81 1.68 -7.00
C PRO A 33 -10.10 3.03 -6.35
N SER A 34 -10.86 3.04 -5.24
CA SER A 34 -11.21 4.27 -4.52
C SER A 34 -9.98 4.95 -3.92
N TYR A 35 -9.01 4.16 -3.45
CA TYR A 35 -7.74 4.71 -2.97
C TYR A 35 -6.92 5.34 -4.10
N ALA A 36 -6.86 4.71 -5.27
CA ALA A 36 -6.16 5.23 -6.45
C ALA A 36 -6.72 6.57 -6.93
N GLU A 37 -8.05 6.71 -6.96
CA GLU A 37 -8.72 7.97 -7.33
C GLU A 37 -8.34 9.12 -6.40
N LEU A 38 -8.36 8.88 -5.08
CA LEU A 38 -7.98 9.89 -4.08
C LEU A 38 -6.51 10.30 -4.22
N VAL A 39 -5.61 9.33 -4.39
CA VAL A 39 -4.18 9.60 -4.57
C VAL A 39 -3.92 10.36 -5.87
N ALA A 40 -4.55 9.98 -6.98
CA ALA A 40 -4.44 10.68 -8.25
C ALA A 40 -4.94 12.13 -8.16
N ALA A 41 -6.04 12.35 -7.42
CA ALA A 41 -6.61 13.66 -7.18
C ALA A 41 -5.89 14.47 -6.06
N HIS A 42 -4.82 13.93 -5.46
CA HIS A 42 -4.11 14.53 -4.33
C HIS A 42 -5.04 14.88 -3.14
N GLN A 43 -6.07 14.07 -2.93
CA GLN A 43 -7.04 14.23 -1.84
C GLN A 43 -6.58 13.52 -0.57
N PRO A 44 -6.99 14.02 0.62
CA PRO A 44 -6.71 13.34 1.87
C PRO A 44 -7.38 11.96 1.92
N VAL A 45 -6.69 11.00 2.53
CA VAL A 45 -7.19 9.63 2.71
C VAL A 45 -8.18 9.63 3.89
N PRO A 46 -9.46 9.30 3.69
CA PRO A 46 -10.43 9.25 4.77
C PRO A 46 -10.16 8.03 5.67
N GLU A 47 -10.63 8.09 6.91
CA GLU A 47 -10.45 7.03 7.92
C GLU A 47 -10.71 5.61 7.41
N PRO A 48 -11.80 5.33 6.64
CA PRO A 48 -12.08 3.98 6.15
C PRO A 48 -11.03 3.41 5.19
N LEU A 49 -10.21 4.27 4.56
CA LEU A 49 -9.17 3.87 3.60
C LEU A 49 -7.76 3.95 4.19
N GLN A 50 -7.59 4.35 5.46
CA GLN A 50 -6.28 4.38 6.10
C GLN A 50 -5.63 2.99 6.11
N LYS A 51 -6.41 1.94 6.35
CA LYS A 51 -5.92 0.55 6.30
C LYS A 51 -5.37 0.14 4.94
N ALA A 52 -5.94 0.69 3.86
CA ALA A 52 -5.45 0.44 2.50
C ALA A 52 -4.09 1.11 2.27
N ALA A 53 -3.89 2.32 2.81
CA ALA A 53 -2.58 2.99 2.78
C ALA A 53 -1.53 2.22 3.60
N GLU A 54 -1.90 1.80 4.81
CA GLU A 54 -1.02 1.07 5.73
C GLU A 54 -0.59 -0.30 5.19
N HIS A 55 -1.49 -1.01 4.51
CA HIS A 55 -1.14 -2.28 3.87
C HIS A 55 -0.01 -2.13 2.85
N LEU A 56 0.08 -1.01 2.14
CA LEU A 56 1.15 -0.77 1.17
C LEU A 56 2.52 -0.55 1.81
N ASP A 57 2.58 -0.15 3.08
CA ASP A 57 3.84 -0.07 3.83
C ASP A 57 4.38 -1.46 4.19
N MET A 58 3.49 -2.46 4.23
CA MET A 58 3.77 -3.83 4.67
C MET A 58 3.89 -4.85 3.53
N CYS A 59 3.20 -4.61 2.42
CA CYS A 59 3.12 -5.53 1.29
C CYS A 59 3.77 -4.92 0.03
N PRO A 60 5.05 -5.27 -0.26
CA PRO A 60 5.76 -4.77 -1.44
C PRO A 60 5.08 -5.10 -2.76
N GLU A 61 4.42 -6.26 -2.84
CA GLU A 61 3.72 -6.75 -4.02
C GLU A 61 2.51 -5.85 -4.35
N CYS A 62 1.60 -5.65 -3.39
CA CYS A 62 0.48 -4.73 -3.57
C CYS A 62 0.94 -3.28 -3.82
N ALA A 63 2.07 -2.85 -3.22
CA ALA A 63 2.64 -1.54 -3.48
C ALA A 63 3.16 -1.39 -4.92
N GLU A 64 3.70 -2.46 -5.50
CA GLU A 64 4.10 -2.50 -6.92
C GLU A 64 2.87 -2.43 -7.84
N GLU A 65 1.88 -3.28 -7.59
CA GLU A 65 0.63 -3.29 -8.36
C GLU A 65 -0.06 -1.93 -8.33
N PHE A 66 -0.13 -1.28 -7.17
CA PHE A 66 -0.70 0.05 -7.01
C PHE A 66 0.03 1.12 -7.82
N ARG A 67 1.38 1.07 -7.87
CA ARG A 67 2.16 1.98 -8.72
C ARG A 67 1.82 1.78 -10.21
N GLY A 68 1.62 0.53 -10.63
CA GLY A 68 1.15 0.20 -11.98
C GLY A 68 -0.22 0.79 -12.28
N LEU A 69 -1.18 0.64 -11.36
CA LEU A 69 -2.52 1.23 -11.48
C LEU A 69 -2.46 2.75 -11.61
N LEU A 70 -1.68 3.44 -10.77
CA LEU A 70 -1.52 4.89 -10.84
C LEU A 70 -0.86 5.36 -12.14
N ALA A 71 0.06 4.57 -12.71
CA ALA A 71 0.65 4.88 -14.00
C ALA A 71 -0.40 4.79 -15.12
N ALA A 72 -1.19 3.71 -15.15
CA ALA A 72 -2.26 3.53 -16.13
C ALA A 72 -3.32 4.66 -16.06
N LEU A 73 -3.74 5.06 -14.85
CA LEU A 73 -4.70 6.16 -14.68
C LEU A 73 -4.19 7.51 -15.24
N LYS A 74 -2.88 7.76 -15.15
CA LYS A 74 -2.26 8.97 -15.73
C LYS A 74 -2.24 8.92 -17.25
N GLU A 75 -2.06 7.75 -17.84
CA GLU A 75 -2.09 7.55 -19.29
C GLU A 75 -3.51 7.72 -19.84
N ASP A 76 -4.52 7.16 -19.17
CA ASP A 76 -5.93 7.33 -19.55
C ASP A 76 -6.42 8.78 -19.40
N GLY A 77 -5.99 9.47 -18.34
CA GLY A 77 -6.31 10.89 -18.11
C GLY A 77 -5.63 11.86 -19.08
N ALA A 78 -4.55 11.46 -19.76
CA ALA A 78 -3.86 12.27 -20.77
C ALA A 78 -4.51 12.19 -22.16
N GLY A 79 -5.54 11.35 -22.33
CA GLY A 79 -6.30 11.17 -23.57
C GLY A 79 -7.65 11.89 -23.64
N SER A 80 -8.01 12.74 -22.66
CA SER A 80 -9.23 13.56 -22.64
C SER A 80 -8.95 15.04 -22.88
#